data_AF-D6RP20-F1
#
_entry.id   AF-D6RP20-F1
#
_cell.length_a   1.000
_cell.length_b   1.000
_cell.length_c   1.000
_cell.angle_alpha   90.00
_cell.angle_beta   90.00
_cell.angle_gamma   90.00
#
_symmetry.space_group_name_H-M   'P 1'
#
loop_
_entity.id
_entity.type
_entity.pdbx_description
1 polymer ?
#
loop_
_entity_poly.entity_id
_entity_poly.type
_entity_poly.pdbx_seq_one_letter_code
_entity_poly.pdbx_strand_id
1 'polypeptide(L)'
;MARSKSKAYTPAAAGRHLPVSSGNQSIAGSSRHETTTSSLTEIRFLPPEYYSSRLSTVAQHRKPSPIWDLFSVEGKPGMLSMLAGKPHPSTFPFEHITLGFRTPNTQKITNMTLQEDELETALQYGMTAGIPELVGWVEGMMRTVHSRGENEGWRVSMGAGSQDLLYKAFNALLNPGDTILVEGPTYPTIMPILDAMSCQYAIVDSDEDGISTVDLEKVLSTWDEDVKGPLPRVLYTVPFGSNPGGVTASLQRRIGVLQLARRYDLLILEDDPYYFLYYGDAPRPPSYFTLDRQLGGEVGRVLRFDSFSKILSSGFRLGWLTGPDRLLVAIERHPNSLSQVIILKLLKEWGLEGFLAHTSRTADFYRQRRDTLNAYLERHLAELAEWKPPDASMFFWIKLRLPYQNREADSTAFIRDKAISKGVLVLPGATAFPDGRKTTRVRLSFSLLSDQEMEEAIKRLAEVLREEQPHSVLPSPTISRMSVEPEQLPTPPSEIDQHALGPGSNSSAGKKRKGRKVWLDYVMYPVYAHRR
;
A
#
# COMPACT_ATOMS: atom_id res chain seq x y z
N MET A 1 -31.22 34.35 -4.16
CA MET A 1 -32.36 34.35 -5.12
C MET A 1 -31.93 35.00 -6.41
N ALA A 2 -31.84 34.22 -7.50
CA ALA A 2 -31.98 34.61 -8.91
C ALA A 2 -31.47 33.43 -9.75
N ARG A 3 -32.39 32.65 -10.33
CA ARG A 3 -32.12 31.53 -11.23
C ARG A 3 -31.75 32.09 -12.61
N SER A 4 -30.61 31.71 -13.16
CA SER A 4 -30.29 31.88 -14.58
C SER A 4 -30.18 30.51 -15.24
N LYS A 5 -31.07 30.26 -16.20
CA LYS A 5 -31.15 29.05 -17.01
C LYS A 5 -30.16 29.16 -18.17
N SER A 6 -29.16 28.28 -18.26
CA SER A 6 -28.36 28.12 -19.49
C SER A 6 -28.94 26.99 -20.34
N LYS A 7 -29.29 27.32 -21.58
CA LYS A 7 -29.82 26.44 -22.61
C LYS A 7 -28.76 25.43 -23.06
N ALA A 8 -29.19 24.17 -23.22
CA ALA A 8 -28.46 23.09 -23.85
C ALA A 8 -28.25 23.37 -25.34
N TYR A 9 -27.08 23.00 -25.85
CA TYR A 9 -26.74 23.01 -27.27
C TYR A 9 -26.58 21.55 -27.74
N THR A 10 -27.45 21.14 -28.65
CA THR A 10 -27.46 19.79 -29.28
C THR A 10 -26.88 19.91 -30.69
N PRO A 11 -25.90 19.09 -31.11
CA PRO A 11 -25.55 19.00 -32.51
C PRO A 11 -26.47 17.98 -33.22
N ALA A 12 -27.02 18.42 -34.34
CA ALA A 12 -27.90 17.66 -35.22
C ALA A 12 -27.17 16.52 -35.94
N ALA A 13 -27.82 15.36 -35.99
CA ALA A 13 -27.45 14.21 -36.81
C ALA A 13 -27.82 14.47 -38.28
N ALA A 14 -26.86 14.28 -39.19
CA ALA A 14 -27.11 14.22 -40.62
C ALA A 14 -27.26 12.75 -41.06
N GLY A 15 -28.44 12.41 -41.56
CA GLY A 15 -28.76 11.08 -42.07
C GLY A 15 -28.11 10.79 -43.43
N ARG A 16 -27.87 9.49 -43.67
CA ARG A 16 -27.81 8.92 -45.02
C ARG A 16 -28.62 7.62 -45.04
N HIS A 17 -29.57 7.59 -45.97
CA HIS A 17 -30.40 6.45 -46.33
C HIS A 17 -29.62 5.40 -47.13
N LEU A 18 -30.07 4.14 -47.02
CA LEU A 18 -30.31 3.10 -48.07
C LEU A 18 -30.01 1.68 -47.50
N PRO A 19 -30.60 0.59 -48.04
CA PRO A 19 -32.00 0.19 -47.91
C PRO A 19 -32.17 -1.20 -47.27
N VAL A 20 -33.44 -1.50 -46.95
CA VAL A 20 -33.97 -2.75 -46.39
C VAL A 20 -33.90 -3.90 -47.39
N SER A 21 -33.46 -5.09 -46.96
CA SER A 21 -33.81 -6.36 -47.60
C SER A 21 -34.41 -7.33 -46.57
N SER A 22 -35.63 -7.74 -46.87
CA SER A 22 -36.51 -8.68 -46.18
C SER A 22 -35.96 -10.11 -46.07
N GLY A 23 -36.17 -10.74 -44.92
CA GLY A 23 -35.99 -12.19 -44.73
C GLY A 23 -36.78 -12.67 -43.51
N ASN A 24 -38.06 -12.93 -43.71
CA ASN A 24 -38.93 -13.62 -42.75
C ASN A 24 -38.50 -15.10 -42.62
N GLN A 25 -38.27 -15.59 -41.41
CA GLN A 25 -38.72 -16.92 -40.99
C GLN A 25 -39.13 -16.91 -39.52
N SER A 26 -40.38 -17.32 -39.29
CA SER A 26 -41.05 -17.48 -38.01
C SER A 26 -40.60 -18.74 -37.28
N ILE A 27 -40.37 -18.65 -35.97
CA ILE A 27 -40.70 -19.76 -35.04
C ILE A 27 -41.35 -19.14 -33.81
N ALA A 28 -42.61 -19.51 -33.57
CA ALA A 28 -43.38 -19.16 -32.39
C ALA A 28 -42.97 -20.05 -31.20
N GLY A 29 -42.88 -19.45 -30.01
CA GLY A 29 -42.62 -20.17 -28.76
C GLY A 29 -42.69 -19.25 -27.55
N SER A 30 -43.87 -19.17 -26.96
CA SER A 30 -44.24 -18.39 -25.77
C SER A 30 -43.32 -18.63 -24.55
N SER A 31 -42.73 -17.56 -24.01
CA SER A 31 -42.64 -17.36 -22.56
C SER A 31 -42.64 -15.86 -22.24
N ARG A 32 -43.59 -15.45 -21.40
CA ARG A 32 -43.66 -14.09 -20.88
C ARG A 32 -42.51 -13.90 -19.90
N HIS A 33 -41.40 -13.33 -20.35
CA HIS A 33 -40.43 -12.75 -19.44
C HIS A 33 -40.95 -11.37 -19.02
N GLU A 34 -41.51 -11.33 -17.82
CA GLU A 34 -41.69 -10.11 -17.05
C GLU A 34 -40.41 -9.29 -17.13
N THR A 35 -40.53 -8.12 -17.74
CA THR A 35 -39.49 -7.11 -17.73
C THR A 35 -39.47 -6.54 -16.32
N THR A 36 -38.80 -7.22 -15.39
CA THR A 36 -38.39 -6.62 -14.12
C THR A 36 -37.51 -5.44 -14.46
N THR A 37 -38.14 -4.28 -14.57
CA THR A 37 -37.49 -2.99 -14.50
C THR A 37 -36.84 -2.98 -13.13
N SER A 38 -35.54 -3.29 -13.08
CA SER A 38 -34.72 -3.12 -11.89
C SER A 38 -34.90 -1.67 -11.45
N SER A 39 -35.71 -1.46 -10.42
CA SER A 39 -35.86 -0.15 -9.80
C SER A 39 -34.47 0.25 -9.35
N LEU A 40 -33.90 1.30 -9.96
CA LEU A 40 -32.68 1.92 -9.47
C LEU A 40 -32.95 2.34 -8.03
N THR A 41 -32.47 1.53 -7.08
CA THR A 41 -32.58 1.82 -5.65
C THR A 41 -31.97 3.19 -5.44
N GLU A 42 -32.77 4.13 -4.94
CA GLU A 42 -32.33 5.48 -4.64
C GLU A 42 -31.06 5.43 -3.78
N ILE A 43 -29.98 6.05 -4.27
CA ILE A 43 -28.68 6.02 -3.58
C ILE A 43 -28.81 6.87 -2.32
N ARG A 44 -28.56 6.27 -1.16
CA ARG A 44 -28.56 6.99 0.12
C ARG A 44 -27.13 7.45 0.42
N PHE A 45 -26.92 8.75 0.47
CA PHE A 45 -25.62 9.32 0.82
C PHE A 45 -25.56 9.61 2.32
N LEU A 46 -24.41 9.36 2.93
CA LEU A 46 -24.13 9.92 4.25
C LEU A 46 -24.16 11.46 4.14
N PRO A 47 -24.83 12.16 5.08
CA PRO A 47 -25.04 13.60 4.99
C PRO A 47 -23.72 14.38 5.21
N PRO A 48 -23.58 15.61 4.71
CA PRO A 48 -22.38 16.45 4.93
C PRO A 48 -21.94 16.59 6.40
N GLU A 49 -22.90 16.58 7.32
CA GLU A 49 -22.72 16.72 8.76
C GLU A 49 -22.03 15.48 9.35
N TYR A 50 -22.30 14.30 8.79
CA TYR A 50 -21.59 13.07 9.14
C TYR A 50 -20.08 13.28 8.95
N TYR A 51 -19.65 13.70 7.76
CA TYR A 51 -18.23 13.93 7.47
C TYR A 51 -17.62 15.03 8.35
N SER A 52 -18.36 16.11 8.58
CA SER A 52 -17.88 17.25 9.39
C SER A 52 -17.59 16.84 10.83
N SER A 53 -18.42 15.95 11.41
CA SER A 53 -18.23 15.38 12.74
C SER A 53 -17.06 14.38 12.84
N ARG A 54 -16.55 13.90 11.69
CA ARG A 54 -15.40 12.97 11.61
C ARG A 54 -14.07 13.70 11.48
N LEU A 55 -14.07 15.01 11.26
CA LEU A 55 -12.84 15.78 11.13
C LEU A 55 -12.18 15.99 12.49
N SER A 56 -10.85 15.92 12.49
CA SER A 56 -10.03 16.27 13.65
C SER A 56 -10.23 17.74 14.02
N THR A 57 -9.84 18.10 15.24
CA THR A 57 -9.85 19.49 15.72
C THR A 57 -9.02 20.37 14.80
N VAL A 58 -7.83 19.92 14.40
CA VAL A 58 -6.97 20.65 13.44
C VAL A 58 -7.66 20.77 12.08
N ALA A 59 -8.32 19.71 11.64
CA ALA A 59 -9.28 19.64 10.53
C ALA A 59 -10.23 20.84 10.49
N GLN A 60 -11.05 20.92 11.53
CA GLN A 60 -12.14 21.88 11.68
C GLN A 60 -11.65 23.34 11.82
N HIS A 61 -10.48 23.55 12.42
CA HIS A 61 -9.91 24.89 12.59
C HIS A 61 -9.22 25.43 11.33
N ARG A 62 -9.01 24.60 10.31
CA ARG A 62 -8.39 25.05 9.06
C ARG A 62 -9.36 25.93 8.28
N LYS A 63 -9.13 27.24 8.33
CA LYS A 63 -9.85 28.21 7.51
C LYS A 63 -9.36 28.15 6.06
N PRO A 64 -10.26 28.16 5.05
CA PRO A 64 -9.87 28.39 3.66
C PRO A 64 -9.06 29.69 3.56
N SER A 65 -8.06 29.73 2.68
CA SER A 65 -7.36 30.99 2.43
C SER A 65 -8.32 31.99 1.75
N PRO A 66 -8.40 33.25 2.24
CA PRO A 66 -9.28 34.27 1.65
C PRO A 66 -9.03 34.54 0.16
N ILE A 67 -7.85 34.18 -0.35
CA ILE A 67 -7.48 34.35 -1.76
C ILE A 67 -8.30 33.41 -2.65
N TRP A 68 -8.66 32.20 -2.18
CA TRP A 68 -9.37 31.22 -2.99
C TRP A 68 -10.78 31.68 -3.37
N ASP A 69 -11.48 32.38 -2.48
CA ASP A 69 -12.82 32.93 -2.76
C ASP A 69 -12.78 33.95 -3.92
N LEU A 70 -11.66 34.66 -4.06
CA LEU A 70 -11.44 35.67 -5.08
C LEU A 70 -11.07 35.07 -6.44
N PHE A 71 -10.61 33.81 -6.52
CA PHE A 71 -10.34 33.15 -7.81
C PHE A 71 -11.60 32.94 -8.65
N SER A 72 -12.77 32.75 -8.01
CA SER A 72 -14.06 32.71 -8.70
C SER A 72 -14.41 34.02 -9.43
N VAL A 73 -13.84 35.14 -8.95
CA VAL A 73 -13.98 36.47 -9.54
C VAL A 73 -12.89 36.73 -10.57
N GLU A 74 -11.66 36.28 -10.32
CA GLU A 74 -10.52 36.32 -11.27
C GLU A 74 -10.86 35.62 -12.60
N GLY A 75 -11.54 34.48 -12.56
CA GLY A 75 -11.91 33.72 -13.76
C GLY A 75 -13.03 34.35 -14.62
N LYS A 76 -13.58 35.51 -14.24
CA LYS A 76 -14.64 36.18 -15.02
C LYS A 76 -14.04 36.80 -16.29
N PRO A 77 -14.65 36.58 -17.48
CA PRO A 77 -14.17 37.19 -18.73
C PRO A 77 -14.02 38.72 -18.61
N GLY A 78 -12.87 39.24 -19.04
CA GLY A 78 -12.54 40.67 -18.99
C GLY A 78 -12.02 41.19 -17.64
N MET A 79 -11.91 40.33 -16.63
CA MET A 79 -11.32 40.71 -15.34
C MET A 79 -9.81 40.87 -15.48
N LEU A 80 -9.30 42.08 -15.18
CA LEU A 80 -7.86 42.32 -15.03
C LEU A 80 -7.48 42.06 -13.57
N SER A 81 -6.87 40.91 -13.31
CA SER A 81 -6.52 40.49 -11.96
C SER A 81 -5.10 40.90 -11.57
N MET A 82 -4.98 41.64 -10.47
CA MET A 82 -3.72 41.86 -9.75
C MET A 82 -3.67 41.05 -8.44
N LEU A 83 -4.52 40.04 -8.32
CA LEU A 83 -4.71 39.24 -7.11
C LEU A 83 -3.57 38.24 -6.88
N ALA A 84 -3.13 37.59 -7.96
CA ALA A 84 -2.31 36.40 -7.87
C ALA A 84 -0.83 36.76 -7.63
N GLY A 85 -0.25 36.21 -6.56
CA GLY A 85 1.21 36.21 -6.34
C GLY A 85 1.96 35.18 -7.20
N LYS A 86 1.51 34.96 -8.44
CA LYS A 86 2.09 33.98 -9.37
C LYS A 86 3.30 34.61 -10.07
N PRO A 87 4.46 33.92 -10.14
CA PRO A 87 5.58 34.39 -10.96
C PRO A 87 5.17 34.41 -12.44
N HIS A 88 5.69 35.38 -13.20
CA HIS A 88 5.40 35.52 -14.62
C HIS A 88 6.08 34.37 -15.42
N PRO A 89 5.36 33.64 -16.29
CA PRO A 89 5.92 32.47 -16.98
C PRO A 89 7.18 32.73 -17.81
N SER A 90 7.31 33.93 -18.41
CA SER A 90 8.54 34.32 -19.14
C SER A 90 9.82 34.36 -18.29
N THR A 91 9.71 34.28 -16.96
CA THR A 91 10.86 34.21 -16.05
C THR A 91 11.31 32.77 -15.76
N PHE A 92 10.54 31.77 -16.20
CA PHE A 92 10.91 30.37 -16.04
C PHE A 92 12.07 30.03 -16.99
N PRO A 93 13.21 29.50 -16.51
CA PRO A 93 14.41 29.31 -17.32
C PRO A 93 14.38 28.02 -18.16
N PHE A 94 13.20 27.60 -18.64
CA PHE A 94 12.99 26.37 -19.39
C PHE A 94 12.16 26.66 -20.64
N GLU A 95 12.67 26.26 -21.80
CA GLU A 95 11.99 26.44 -23.09
C GLU A 95 11.11 25.23 -23.44
N HIS A 96 11.59 24.02 -23.16
CA HIS A 96 10.86 22.77 -23.40
C HIS A 96 11.41 21.62 -22.54
N ILE A 97 10.61 20.56 -22.39
CA ILE A 97 11.01 19.30 -21.75
C ILE A 97 10.61 18.14 -22.66
N THR A 98 11.58 17.35 -23.11
CA THR A 98 11.32 16.16 -23.95
C THR A 98 11.61 14.87 -23.18
N LEU A 99 10.64 13.95 -23.18
CA LEU A 99 10.70 12.66 -22.49
C LEU A 99 10.41 11.52 -23.47
N GLY A 100 11.25 10.49 -23.44
CA GLY A 100 11.01 9.23 -24.15
C GLY A 100 10.23 8.26 -23.27
N PHE A 101 9.15 7.67 -23.79
CA PHE A 101 8.36 6.64 -23.13
C PHE A 101 8.14 5.44 -24.04
N ARG A 102 7.81 4.29 -23.45
CA ARG A 102 7.48 3.07 -24.20
C ARG A 102 5.97 2.99 -24.42
N THR A 103 5.55 2.80 -25.65
CA THR A 103 4.14 2.54 -25.97
C THR A 103 3.71 1.20 -25.38
N PRO A 104 2.54 1.10 -24.71
CA PRO A 104 2.15 -0.11 -24.01
C PRO A 104 2.13 -1.36 -24.89
N ASN A 105 1.60 -1.26 -26.10
CA ASN A 105 1.40 -2.44 -26.96
C ASN A 105 2.66 -2.85 -27.74
N THR A 106 3.50 -1.90 -28.18
CA THR A 106 4.64 -2.20 -29.07
C THR A 106 6.00 -2.07 -28.39
N GLN A 107 6.08 -1.51 -27.18
CA GLN A 107 7.34 -1.20 -26.47
C GLN A 107 8.30 -0.29 -27.24
N LYS A 108 7.81 0.32 -28.33
CA LYS A 108 8.55 1.30 -29.12
C LYS A 108 8.74 2.56 -28.28
N ILE A 109 9.93 3.13 -28.37
CA ILE A 109 10.22 4.41 -27.76
C ILE A 109 9.59 5.51 -28.60
N THR A 110 8.74 6.32 -27.98
CA THR A 110 8.10 7.51 -28.53
C THR A 110 8.46 8.69 -27.63
N ASN A 111 8.59 9.88 -28.22
CA ASN A 111 8.89 11.10 -27.47
C ASN A 111 7.62 11.93 -27.27
N MET A 112 7.53 12.58 -26.12
CA MET A 112 6.60 13.67 -25.85
C MET A 112 7.40 14.90 -25.45
N THR A 113 6.97 16.07 -25.93
CA THR A 113 7.60 17.36 -25.60
C THR A 113 6.56 18.27 -24.93
N LEU A 114 6.92 18.85 -23.79
CA LEU A 114 6.16 19.93 -23.13
C LEU A 114 6.75 21.27 -23.56
N GLN A 115 5.92 22.15 -24.09
CA GLN A 115 6.30 23.50 -24.54
C GLN A 115 5.10 24.45 -24.38
N GLU A 116 5.33 25.76 -24.45
CA GLU A 116 4.28 26.79 -24.41
C GLU A 116 3.32 26.56 -23.21
N ASP A 117 2.00 26.62 -23.42
CA ASP A 117 0.96 26.51 -22.38
C ASP A 117 1.10 25.26 -21.49
N GLU A 118 1.53 24.12 -22.04
CA GLU A 118 1.74 22.90 -21.26
C GLU A 118 2.90 23.06 -20.29
N LEU A 119 3.99 23.70 -20.74
CA LEU A 119 5.16 23.96 -19.91
C LEU A 119 4.85 25.02 -18.86
N GLU A 120 4.13 26.08 -19.22
CA GLU A 120 3.67 27.09 -18.26
C GLU A 120 2.81 26.46 -17.17
N THR A 121 1.85 25.61 -17.55
CA THR A 121 1.01 24.86 -16.58
C THR A 121 1.84 23.94 -15.70
N ALA A 122 2.84 23.26 -16.27
CA ALA A 122 3.71 22.33 -15.55
C ALA A 122 4.58 23.03 -14.49
N LEU A 123 4.97 24.28 -14.74
CA LEU A 123 5.90 25.03 -13.90
C LEU A 123 5.21 26.03 -12.96
N GLN A 124 3.90 26.29 -13.15
CA GLN A 124 3.12 27.22 -12.36
C GLN A 124 2.39 26.55 -11.17
N TYR A 125 1.99 27.38 -10.20
CA TYR A 125 1.02 27.00 -9.18
C TYR A 125 -0.29 26.51 -9.81
N GLY A 126 -0.81 25.39 -9.28
CA GLY A 126 -2.08 24.79 -9.70
C GLY A 126 -3.11 24.69 -8.57
N MET A 127 -4.25 24.08 -8.86
CA MET A 127 -5.30 23.83 -7.88
C MET A 127 -4.86 22.79 -6.83
N THR A 128 -5.40 22.89 -5.60
CA THR A 128 -5.11 21.94 -4.50
C THR A 128 -5.56 20.52 -4.80
N ALA A 129 -6.67 20.36 -5.53
CA ALA A 129 -7.18 19.07 -5.98
C ALA A 129 -6.34 18.45 -7.12
N GLY A 130 -5.46 19.23 -7.76
CA GLY A 130 -4.70 18.84 -8.94
C GLY A 130 -5.19 19.48 -10.23
N ILE A 131 -4.49 19.21 -11.34
CA ILE A 131 -4.82 19.74 -12.66
C ILE A 131 -6.17 19.17 -13.11
N PRO A 132 -7.19 20.00 -13.43
CA PRO A 132 -8.55 19.54 -13.72
C PRO A 132 -8.64 18.45 -14.78
N GLU A 133 -7.83 18.54 -15.83
CA GLU A 133 -7.80 17.53 -16.90
C GLU A 133 -7.27 16.18 -16.43
N LEU A 134 -6.29 16.17 -15.52
CA LEU A 134 -5.78 14.92 -14.93
C LEU A 134 -6.78 14.35 -13.93
N VAL A 135 -7.38 15.20 -13.10
CA VAL A 135 -8.45 14.78 -12.18
C VAL A 135 -9.58 14.13 -12.98
N GLY A 136 -10.08 14.79 -14.02
CA GLY A 136 -11.14 14.26 -14.88
C GLY A 136 -10.76 12.96 -15.61
N TRP A 137 -9.51 12.83 -16.07
CA TRP A 137 -9.03 11.58 -16.67
C TRP A 137 -9.05 10.43 -15.64
N VAL A 138 -8.54 10.67 -14.43
CA VAL A 138 -8.50 9.69 -13.35
C VAL A 138 -9.92 9.35 -12.88
N GLU A 139 -10.81 10.32 -12.74
CA GLU A 139 -12.23 10.07 -12.43
C GLU A 139 -12.90 9.19 -13.49
N GLY A 140 -12.65 9.45 -14.77
CA GLY A 140 -13.09 8.59 -15.88
C GLY A 140 -12.58 7.16 -15.76
N MET A 141 -11.29 6.98 -15.46
CA MET A 141 -10.71 5.67 -15.19
C MET A 141 -11.38 4.99 -13.99
N MET A 142 -11.57 5.71 -12.87
CA MET A 142 -12.18 5.16 -11.66
C MET A 142 -13.61 4.70 -11.90
N ARG A 143 -14.41 5.44 -12.69
CA ARG A 143 -15.76 5.01 -13.10
C ARG A 143 -15.73 3.68 -13.83
N THR A 144 -14.86 3.54 -14.82
CA THR A 144 -14.75 2.32 -15.63
C THR A 144 -14.23 1.14 -14.80
N VAL A 145 -13.11 1.32 -14.10
CA VAL A 145 -12.41 0.26 -13.36
C VAL A 145 -13.22 -0.22 -12.15
N HIS A 146 -13.95 0.66 -11.48
CA HIS A 146 -14.70 0.34 -10.27
C HIS A 146 -16.21 0.25 -10.48
N SER A 147 -16.70 0.39 -11.72
CA SER A 147 -18.13 0.38 -12.06
C SER A 147 -18.94 1.37 -11.22
N ARG A 148 -18.44 2.61 -11.09
CA ARG A 148 -19.06 3.69 -10.33
C ARG A 148 -19.67 4.73 -11.26
N GLY A 149 -20.82 5.28 -10.88
CA GLY A 149 -21.55 6.29 -11.64
C GLY A 149 -21.07 7.72 -11.38
N GLU A 150 -21.50 8.65 -12.24
CA GLU A 150 -21.46 10.08 -11.94
C GLU A 150 -22.49 10.41 -10.84
N ASN A 151 -22.22 11.45 -10.04
CA ASN A 151 -23.12 11.94 -8.98
C ASN A 151 -23.39 10.93 -7.84
N GLU A 152 -22.48 9.99 -7.60
CA GLU A 152 -22.57 9.05 -6.46
C GLU A 152 -21.84 9.57 -5.20
N GLY A 153 -21.73 10.89 -5.04
CA GLY A 153 -21.19 11.51 -3.82
C GLY A 153 -19.68 11.34 -3.60
N TRP A 154 -18.92 11.05 -4.66
CA TRP A 154 -17.47 10.93 -4.62
C TRP A 154 -16.81 11.78 -5.72
N ARG A 155 -15.53 12.11 -5.52
CA ARG A 155 -14.66 12.75 -6.52
C ARG A 155 -13.21 12.28 -6.32
N VAL A 156 -12.29 12.79 -7.14
CA VAL A 156 -10.85 12.54 -7.02
C VAL A 156 -10.09 13.81 -6.62
N SER A 157 -9.01 13.64 -5.85
CA SER A 157 -7.93 14.63 -5.70
C SER A 157 -6.57 13.99 -5.93
N MET A 158 -5.69 14.69 -6.62
CA MET A 158 -4.28 14.30 -6.78
C MET A 158 -3.47 14.59 -5.52
N GLY A 159 -2.38 13.86 -5.32
CA GLY A 159 -1.45 14.09 -4.20
C GLY A 159 -0.07 13.46 -4.43
N ALA A 160 0.83 13.60 -3.46
CA ALA A 160 2.22 13.22 -3.61
C ALA A 160 2.47 11.70 -3.39
N GLY A 161 1.59 10.86 -3.96
CA GLY A 161 1.50 9.42 -3.72
C GLY A 161 0.64 9.06 -2.49
N SER A 162 0.27 7.78 -2.40
CA SER A 162 -0.64 7.28 -1.34
C SER A 162 -0.17 7.63 0.09
N GLN A 163 1.11 7.42 0.42
CA GLN A 163 1.61 7.68 1.78
C GLN A 163 1.45 9.14 2.25
N ASP A 164 1.66 10.11 1.35
CA ASP A 164 1.44 11.53 1.64
C ASP A 164 -0.04 11.84 1.82
N LEU A 165 -0.90 11.25 0.98
CA LEU A 165 -2.35 11.38 1.11
C LEU A 165 -2.87 10.73 2.40
N LEU A 166 -2.34 9.58 2.80
CA LEU A 166 -2.64 8.92 4.08
C LEU A 166 -2.20 9.78 5.27
N TYR A 167 -0.99 10.33 5.24
CA TYR A 167 -0.52 11.26 6.28
C TYR A 167 -1.50 12.44 6.45
N LYS A 168 -1.95 13.04 5.34
CA LYS A 168 -2.94 14.12 5.35
C LYS A 168 -4.32 13.65 5.82
N ALA A 169 -4.72 12.43 5.47
CA ALA A 169 -5.97 11.81 5.92
C ALA A 169 -5.96 11.54 7.42
N PHE A 170 -4.89 10.98 7.97
CA PHE A 170 -4.73 10.82 9.41
C PHE A 170 -4.85 12.18 10.11
N ASN A 171 -4.11 13.20 9.65
CA ASN A 171 -4.21 14.55 10.23
C ASN A 171 -5.61 15.16 10.12
N ALA A 172 -6.36 14.82 9.07
CA ALA A 172 -7.71 15.31 8.86
C ALA A 172 -8.77 14.59 9.72
N LEU A 173 -8.51 13.36 10.16
CA LEU A 173 -9.50 12.47 10.79
C LEU A 173 -9.20 12.12 12.25
N LEU A 174 -7.94 12.23 12.67
CA LEU A 174 -7.48 11.81 13.99
C LEU A 174 -6.91 12.98 14.79
N ASN A 175 -7.16 12.96 16.09
CA ASN A 175 -6.54 13.82 17.08
C ASN A 175 -5.51 13.01 17.90
N PRO A 176 -4.57 13.69 18.59
CA PRO A 176 -3.77 13.05 19.62
C PRO A 176 -4.64 12.29 20.63
N GLY A 177 -4.29 11.03 20.89
CA GLY A 177 -5.05 10.12 21.76
C GLY A 177 -6.16 9.32 21.07
N ASP A 178 -6.56 9.68 19.84
CA ASP A 178 -7.55 8.88 19.10
C ASP A 178 -6.99 7.49 18.75
N THR A 179 -7.86 6.48 18.76
CA THR A 179 -7.51 5.12 18.33
C THR A 179 -7.90 4.86 16.88
N ILE A 180 -6.99 4.25 16.11
CA ILE A 180 -7.24 3.76 14.74
C ILE A 180 -7.19 2.22 14.71
N LEU A 181 -8.12 1.62 13.95
CA LEU A 181 -8.10 0.18 13.66
C LEU A 181 -7.09 -0.10 12.54
N VAL A 182 -6.21 -1.08 12.74
CA VAL A 182 -5.21 -1.50 11.75
C VAL A 182 -5.13 -3.02 11.65
N GLU A 183 -4.72 -3.52 10.50
CA GLU A 183 -4.46 -4.95 10.27
C GLU A 183 -3.32 -5.49 11.14
N GLY A 184 -3.40 -6.72 11.60
CA GLY A 184 -2.30 -7.47 12.20
C GLY A 184 -1.88 -8.60 11.26
N PRO A 185 -0.80 -8.48 10.47
CA PRO A 185 0.18 -7.38 10.38
C PRO A 185 -0.28 -6.18 9.50
N THR A 186 0.32 -5.01 9.69
CA THR A 186 0.07 -3.78 8.89
C THR A 186 1.34 -3.24 8.21
N TYR A 187 1.16 -2.24 7.33
CA TYR A 187 2.26 -1.58 6.63
C TYR A 187 3.18 -0.83 7.61
N PRO A 188 4.44 -1.24 7.81
CA PRO A 188 5.27 -0.70 8.88
C PRO A 188 5.45 0.82 8.89
N THR A 189 5.39 1.46 7.72
CA THR A 189 5.68 2.90 7.63
C THR A 189 4.54 3.80 8.06
N ILE A 190 3.31 3.27 8.24
CA ILE A 190 2.23 4.07 8.81
C ILE A 190 2.38 4.21 10.32
N MET A 191 3.07 3.29 11.00
CA MET A 191 3.18 3.32 12.46
C MET A 191 3.96 4.55 12.95
N PRO A 192 5.17 4.86 12.45
CA PRO A 192 5.88 6.08 12.88
C PRO A 192 5.12 7.37 12.60
N ILE A 193 4.24 7.39 11.58
CA ILE A 193 3.36 8.52 11.30
C ILE A 193 2.31 8.68 12.41
N LEU A 194 1.63 7.59 12.76
CA LEU A 194 0.58 7.57 13.78
C LEU A 194 1.16 7.80 15.19
N ASP A 195 2.34 7.23 15.48
CA ASP A 195 3.08 7.47 16.72
C ASP A 195 3.44 8.94 16.89
N ALA A 196 3.95 9.59 15.83
CA ALA A 196 4.26 11.02 15.83
C ALA A 196 3.02 11.90 16.04
N MET A 197 1.84 11.39 15.70
CA MET A 197 0.55 12.02 15.96
C MET A 197 -0.04 11.66 17.34
N SER A 198 0.66 10.85 18.14
CA SER A 198 0.18 10.32 19.42
C SER A 198 -1.14 9.54 19.32
N CYS A 199 -1.39 8.90 18.18
CA CYS A 199 -2.54 8.02 17.98
C CYS A 199 -2.28 6.66 18.63
N GLN A 200 -3.35 5.97 19.01
CA GLN A 200 -3.32 4.61 19.56
C GLN A 200 -3.78 3.60 18.50
N TYR A 201 -3.48 2.31 18.71
CA TYR A 201 -3.82 1.24 17.79
C TYR A 201 -4.83 0.27 18.39
N ALA A 202 -5.86 -0.05 17.61
CA ALA A 202 -6.67 -1.24 17.81
C ALA A 202 -6.31 -2.25 16.71
N ILE A 203 -5.52 -3.26 17.06
CA ILE A 203 -5.07 -4.27 16.10
C ILE A 203 -6.21 -5.25 15.85
N VAL A 204 -6.48 -5.52 14.58
CA VAL A 204 -7.42 -6.54 14.11
C VAL A 204 -6.63 -7.57 13.31
N ASP A 205 -6.55 -8.80 13.82
CA ASP A 205 -5.73 -9.84 13.21
C ASP A 205 -6.27 -10.22 11.82
N SER A 206 -5.34 -10.44 10.88
CA SER A 206 -5.64 -10.87 9.51
C SER A 206 -5.22 -12.33 9.30
N ASP A 207 -5.98 -13.04 8.47
CA ASP A 207 -5.67 -14.39 8.01
C ASP A 207 -5.50 -14.42 6.47
N GLU A 208 -5.56 -15.61 5.86
CA GLU A 208 -5.37 -15.78 4.42
C GLU A 208 -6.48 -15.17 3.55
N ASP A 209 -7.58 -14.73 4.17
CA ASP A 209 -8.70 -14.05 3.50
C ASP A 209 -8.76 -12.54 3.81
N GLY A 210 -7.75 -12.00 4.50
CA GLY A 210 -7.66 -10.60 4.91
C GLY A 210 -8.05 -10.39 6.38
N ILE A 211 -8.49 -9.17 6.73
CA ILE A 211 -8.95 -8.80 8.08
C ILE A 211 -9.96 -9.81 8.62
N SER A 212 -9.74 -10.37 9.80
CA SER A 212 -10.74 -11.24 10.43
C SER A 212 -11.96 -10.45 10.85
N THR A 213 -13.10 -10.70 10.21
CA THR A 213 -14.41 -10.11 10.59
C THR A 213 -14.84 -10.49 12.00
N VAL A 214 -14.50 -11.70 12.45
CA VAL A 214 -14.77 -12.15 13.82
C VAL A 214 -13.94 -11.35 14.82
N ASP A 215 -12.66 -11.13 14.52
CA ASP A 215 -11.79 -10.35 15.40
C ASP A 215 -12.16 -8.85 15.38
N LEU A 216 -12.50 -8.30 14.21
CA LEU A 216 -12.99 -6.93 14.06
C LEU A 216 -14.25 -6.71 14.92
N GLU A 217 -15.24 -7.60 14.81
CA GLU A 217 -16.46 -7.52 15.61
C GLU A 217 -16.18 -7.68 17.09
N LYS A 218 -15.27 -8.57 17.49
CA LYS A 218 -14.86 -8.75 18.88
C LYS A 218 -14.22 -7.47 19.43
N VAL A 219 -13.27 -6.87 18.71
CA VAL A 219 -12.60 -5.63 19.11
C VAL A 219 -13.61 -4.50 19.32
N LEU A 220 -14.58 -4.35 18.41
CA LEU A 220 -15.59 -3.30 18.46
C LEU A 220 -16.66 -3.53 19.53
N SER A 221 -17.18 -4.76 19.64
CA SER A 221 -18.27 -5.10 20.58
C SER A 221 -17.82 -5.17 22.04
N THR A 222 -16.53 -5.39 22.29
CA THR A 222 -15.95 -5.44 23.64
C THR A 222 -15.13 -4.19 23.97
N TRP A 223 -15.33 -3.11 23.20
CA TRP A 223 -14.64 -1.86 23.43
C TRP A 223 -15.13 -1.20 24.73
N ASP A 224 -14.20 -0.92 25.63
CA ASP A 224 -14.45 -0.26 26.89
C ASP A 224 -13.95 1.18 26.78
N GLU A 225 -14.89 2.12 26.65
CA GLU A 225 -14.57 3.54 26.46
C GLU A 225 -13.97 4.19 27.71
N ASP A 226 -14.24 3.65 28.90
CA ASP A 226 -13.69 4.17 30.16
C ASP A 226 -12.19 3.82 30.30
N VAL A 227 -11.76 2.71 29.69
CA VAL A 227 -10.37 2.23 29.76
C VAL A 227 -9.55 2.63 28.53
N LYS A 228 -10.13 2.51 27.33
CA LYS A 228 -9.41 2.66 26.05
C LYS A 228 -9.68 3.98 25.36
N GLY A 229 -10.56 4.82 25.92
CA GLY A 229 -11.04 6.02 25.27
C GLY A 229 -12.10 5.75 24.19
N PRO A 230 -12.49 6.77 23.43
CA PRO A 230 -13.61 6.68 22.48
C PRO A 230 -13.46 5.53 21.48
N LEU A 231 -14.59 4.92 21.10
CA LEU A 231 -14.61 3.87 20.08
C LEU A 231 -13.91 4.35 18.79
N PRO A 232 -12.97 3.56 18.23
CA PRO A 232 -12.27 3.93 17.00
C PRO A 232 -13.26 4.06 15.84
N ARG A 233 -13.09 5.11 15.02
CA ARG A 233 -13.98 5.44 13.90
C ARG A 233 -13.35 5.25 12.52
N VAL A 234 -12.08 4.84 12.48
CA VAL A 234 -11.28 4.74 11.25
C VAL A 234 -10.62 3.37 11.21
N LEU A 235 -10.77 2.66 10.09
CA LEU A 235 -10.08 1.42 9.76
C LEU A 235 -9.12 1.66 8.61
N TYR A 236 -7.84 1.37 8.81
CA TYR A 236 -6.83 1.32 7.74
C TYR A 236 -6.60 -0.12 7.29
N THR A 237 -6.65 -0.35 5.98
CA THR A 237 -6.52 -1.69 5.37
C THR A 237 -5.81 -1.62 4.02
N VAL A 238 -5.04 -2.66 3.71
CA VAL A 238 -4.39 -2.86 2.40
C VAL A 238 -4.97 -4.13 1.76
N PRO A 239 -6.14 -4.05 1.09
CA PRO A 239 -6.91 -5.24 0.77
C PRO A 239 -6.41 -6.03 -0.46
N PHE A 240 -5.50 -5.49 -1.27
CA PHE A 240 -4.84 -6.24 -2.35
C PHE A 240 -3.36 -6.43 -2.07
N GLY A 241 -2.91 -7.68 -1.96
CA GLY A 241 -1.51 -8.02 -1.69
C GLY A 241 -0.94 -7.23 -0.51
N SER A 242 -1.60 -7.31 0.64
CA SER A 242 -1.34 -6.54 1.86
C SER A 242 0.16 -6.43 2.15
N ASN A 243 0.66 -5.26 2.57
CA ASN A 243 2.05 -5.15 3.01
C ASN A 243 2.09 -5.22 4.54
N PRO A 244 2.74 -6.23 5.16
CA PRO A 244 3.62 -7.23 4.55
C PRO A 244 2.97 -8.56 4.20
N GLY A 245 1.71 -8.79 4.56
CA GLY A 245 1.08 -10.12 4.56
C GLY A 245 0.99 -10.84 3.20
N GLY A 246 1.11 -10.14 2.07
CA GLY A 246 0.94 -10.68 0.73
C GLY A 246 -0.47 -11.18 0.42
N VAL A 247 -1.46 -10.87 1.27
CA VAL A 247 -2.83 -11.39 1.18
C VAL A 247 -3.72 -10.43 0.41
N THR A 248 -4.57 -10.96 -0.47
CA THR A 248 -5.71 -10.23 -1.04
C THR A 248 -6.97 -10.64 -0.31
N ALA A 249 -7.69 -9.66 0.24
CA ALA A 249 -8.92 -9.90 0.98
C ALA A 249 -10.00 -10.49 0.07
N SER A 250 -10.63 -11.57 0.52
CA SER A 250 -11.69 -12.24 -0.24
C SER A 250 -12.95 -11.38 -0.36
N LEU A 251 -13.79 -11.66 -1.36
CA LEU A 251 -15.07 -10.95 -1.54
C LEU A 251 -15.93 -11.02 -0.27
N GLN A 252 -16.07 -12.21 0.32
CA GLN A 252 -16.86 -12.41 1.53
C GLN A 252 -16.29 -11.60 2.71
N ARG A 253 -14.96 -11.53 2.83
CA ARG A 253 -14.35 -10.74 3.88
C ARG A 253 -14.60 -9.25 3.71
N ARG A 254 -14.47 -8.73 2.50
CA ARG A 254 -14.78 -7.32 2.20
C ARG A 254 -16.24 -6.97 2.49
N ILE A 255 -17.17 -7.86 2.14
CA ILE A 255 -18.60 -7.70 2.46
C ILE A 255 -18.80 -7.64 3.99
N GLY A 256 -18.23 -8.58 4.74
CA GLY A 256 -18.36 -8.60 6.20
C GLY A 256 -17.74 -7.37 6.88
N VAL A 257 -16.57 -6.92 6.42
CA VAL A 257 -15.94 -5.68 6.92
C VAL A 257 -16.80 -4.46 6.62
N LEU A 258 -17.39 -4.34 5.42
CA LEU A 258 -18.32 -3.24 5.10
C LEU A 258 -19.58 -3.26 5.96
N GLN A 259 -20.13 -4.44 6.25
CA GLN A 259 -21.29 -4.59 7.12
C GLN A 259 -20.96 -4.13 8.54
N LEU A 260 -19.81 -4.52 9.08
CA LEU A 260 -19.33 -4.06 10.39
C LEU A 260 -19.02 -2.56 10.38
N ALA A 261 -18.43 -2.03 9.31
CA ALA A 261 -18.20 -0.61 9.16
C ALA A 261 -19.50 0.20 9.14
N ARG A 262 -20.59 -0.33 8.58
CA ARG A 262 -21.92 0.29 8.68
C ARG A 262 -22.50 0.21 10.08
N ARG A 263 -22.39 -0.95 10.73
CA ARG A 263 -22.94 -1.19 12.07
C ARG A 263 -22.27 -0.34 13.16
N TYR A 264 -20.94 -0.23 13.11
CA TYR A 264 -20.12 0.51 14.09
C TYR A 264 -19.68 1.88 13.55
N ASP A 265 -20.25 2.31 12.44
CA ASP A 265 -20.07 3.63 11.84
C ASP A 265 -18.61 4.04 11.55
N LEU A 266 -17.85 3.09 10.98
CA LEU A 266 -16.45 3.27 10.60
C LEU A 266 -16.30 3.91 9.22
N LEU A 267 -15.30 4.78 9.09
CA LEU A 267 -14.66 5.11 7.82
C LEU A 267 -13.59 4.07 7.49
N ILE A 268 -13.50 3.66 6.23
CA ILE A 268 -12.49 2.74 5.72
C ILE A 268 -11.48 3.53 4.89
N LEU A 269 -10.22 3.49 5.29
CA LEU A 269 -9.07 3.94 4.50
C LEU A 269 -8.52 2.72 3.74
N GLU A 270 -8.95 2.58 2.48
CA GLU A 270 -8.51 1.54 1.55
C GLU A 270 -7.22 2.00 0.85
N ASP A 271 -6.06 1.55 1.32
CA ASP A 271 -4.76 1.86 0.71
C ASP A 271 -4.36 0.79 -0.31
N ASP A 272 -4.43 1.15 -1.59
CA ASP A 272 -4.39 0.18 -2.70
C ASP A 272 -3.31 0.48 -3.77
N PRO A 273 -2.03 0.63 -3.38
CA PRO A 273 -0.95 0.86 -4.34
C PRO A 273 -0.67 -0.38 -5.22
N TYR A 274 -1.25 -1.54 -4.89
CA TYR A 274 -1.06 -2.82 -5.57
C TYR A 274 -2.29 -3.31 -6.35
N TYR A 275 -3.38 -2.54 -6.40
CA TYR A 275 -4.63 -2.97 -7.06
C TYR A 275 -4.40 -3.45 -8.51
N PHE A 276 -3.61 -2.70 -9.27
CA PHE A 276 -3.25 -3.01 -10.65
C PHE A 276 -2.14 -4.06 -10.79
N LEU A 277 -1.53 -4.49 -9.69
CA LEU A 277 -0.56 -5.58 -9.61
C LEU A 277 -1.20 -6.88 -9.09
N TYR A 278 -2.48 -7.11 -9.43
CA TYR A 278 -3.15 -8.38 -9.20
C TYR A 278 -2.92 -9.30 -10.40
N TYR A 279 -2.43 -10.49 -10.11
CA TYR A 279 -2.08 -11.54 -11.07
C TYR A 279 -2.53 -12.93 -10.59
N GLY A 280 -3.52 -12.98 -9.71
CA GLY A 280 -4.18 -14.23 -9.30
C GLY A 280 -4.97 -14.88 -10.42
N ASP A 281 -5.17 -16.19 -10.31
CA ASP A 281 -5.90 -16.98 -11.32
C ASP A 281 -7.42 -16.71 -11.29
N ALA A 282 -7.96 -16.35 -10.13
CA ALA A 282 -9.36 -15.97 -9.98
C ALA A 282 -9.61 -14.54 -10.49
N PRO A 283 -10.84 -14.19 -10.91
CA PRO A 283 -11.20 -12.81 -11.16
C PRO A 283 -10.90 -11.91 -9.96
N ARG A 284 -10.33 -10.73 -10.22
CA ARG A 284 -10.02 -9.76 -9.17
C ARG A 284 -11.29 -9.43 -8.36
N PRO A 285 -11.28 -9.58 -7.02
CA PRO A 285 -12.41 -9.15 -6.20
C PRO A 285 -12.71 -7.65 -6.39
N PRO A 286 -13.96 -7.19 -6.28
CA PRO A 286 -14.28 -5.77 -6.28
C PRO A 286 -13.66 -5.06 -5.06
N SER A 287 -13.27 -3.79 -5.24
CA SER A 287 -12.72 -2.96 -4.16
C SER A 287 -13.77 -2.63 -3.08
N TYR A 288 -13.34 -2.17 -1.90
CA TYR A 288 -14.28 -1.62 -0.92
C TYR A 288 -15.04 -0.44 -1.51
N PHE A 289 -14.37 0.41 -2.28
CA PHE A 289 -15.01 1.50 -3.00
C PHE A 289 -16.09 1.00 -3.97
N THR A 290 -15.87 -0.07 -4.73
CA THR A 290 -16.91 -0.67 -5.58
C THR A 290 -18.07 -1.24 -4.76
N LEU A 291 -17.76 -2.02 -3.72
CA LEU A 291 -18.74 -2.73 -2.90
C LEU A 291 -19.62 -1.80 -2.05
N ASP A 292 -19.07 -0.67 -1.57
CA ASP A 292 -19.82 0.31 -0.78
C ASP A 292 -21.08 0.78 -1.54
N ARG A 293 -20.98 0.89 -2.87
CA ARG A 293 -22.09 1.20 -3.77
C ARG A 293 -22.97 -0.01 -4.11
N GLN A 294 -22.36 -1.16 -4.40
CA GLN A 294 -23.07 -2.35 -4.91
C GLN A 294 -23.94 -3.05 -3.86
N LEU A 295 -23.53 -3.04 -2.59
CA LEU A 295 -24.26 -3.72 -1.51
C LEU A 295 -25.52 -2.97 -1.04
N GLY A 296 -25.85 -1.82 -1.65
CA GLY A 296 -26.98 -0.97 -1.26
C GLY A 296 -26.80 -0.33 0.12
N GLY A 297 -27.80 0.44 0.59
CA GLY A 297 -27.72 1.19 1.84
C GLY A 297 -27.02 2.55 1.69
N GLU A 298 -26.49 3.07 2.80
CA GLU A 298 -25.73 4.32 2.80
C GLU A 298 -24.35 4.15 2.19
N VAL A 299 -23.97 5.05 1.29
CA VAL A 299 -22.68 5.10 0.61
C VAL A 299 -21.86 6.30 1.06
N GLY A 300 -20.54 6.20 0.92
CA GLY A 300 -19.60 7.29 1.17
C GLY A 300 -18.68 7.07 2.38
N ARG A 301 -18.52 5.83 2.87
CA ARG A 301 -17.62 5.55 4.01
C ARG A 301 -16.22 5.10 3.62
N VAL A 302 -15.95 4.93 2.33
CA VAL A 302 -14.65 4.49 1.82
C VAL A 302 -13.88 5.69 1.26
N LEU A 303 -12.70 5.92 1.82
CA LEU A 303 -11.63 6.75 1.23
C LEU A 303 -10.60 5.80 0.64
N ARG A 304 -10.40 5.87 -0.67
CA ARG A 304 -9.49 5.00 -1.40
C ARG A 304 -8.24 5.77 -1.81
N PHE A 305 -7.08 5.19 -1.53
CA PHE A 305 -5.77 5.76 -1.82
C PHE A 305 -5.07 4.92 -2.87
N ASP A 306 -4.80 5.53 -4.02
CA ASP A 306 -4.11 4.88 -5.13
C ASP A 306 -2.79 5.60 -5.44
N SER A 307 -1.90 4.95 -6.19
CA SER A 307 -0.57 5.48 -6.48
C SER A 307 -0.04 5.01 -7.82
N PHE A 308 0.57 5.93 -8.58
CA PHE A 308 1.34 5.56 -9.78
C PHE A 308 2.69 4.90 -9.44
N SER A 309 3.07 4.82 -8.16
CA SER A 309 4.41 4.41 -7.74
C SER A 309 4.81 2.98 -8.12
N LYS A 310 3.83 2.07 -8.22
CA LYS A 310 4.07 0.65 -8.47
C LYS A 310 3.72 0.21 -9.89
N ILE A 311 3.12 1.12 -10.66
CA ILE A 311 2.68 0.86 -12.04
C ILE A 311 3.38 1.74 -13.07
N LEU A 312 3.77 2.97 -12.74
CA LEU A 312 4.53 3.85 -13.63
C LEU A 312 5.94 4.09 -13.08
N SER A 313 6.05 4.90 -12.02
CA SER A 313 7.31 5.15 -11.33
C SER A 313 7.07 5.87 -10.02
N SER A 314 7.76 5.41 -8.97
CA SER A 314 7.74 6.06 -7.66
C SER A 314 8.48 7.40 -7.61
N GLY A 315 9.26 7.74 -8.66
CA GLY A 315 10.00 9.00 -8.75
C GLY A 315 9.12 10.22 -9.07
N PHE A 316 7.97 10.03 -9.73
CA PHE A 316 7.03 11.12 -10.02
C PHE A 316 6.29 11.64 -8.79
N ARG A 317 6.34 10.91 -7.66
CA ARG A 317 5.63 11.26 -6.43
C ARG A 317 4.18 11.64 -6.70
N LEU A 318 3.44 10.78 -7.41
CA LEU A 318 2.06 11.06 -7.81
C LEU A 318 1.14 9.89 -7.49
N GLY A 319 -0.01 10.21 -6.93
CA GLY A 319 -1.11 9.30 -6.63
C GLY A 319 -2.41 10.09 -6.51
N TRP A 320 -3.48 9.41 -6.15
CA TRP A 320 -4.79 10.05 -6.03
C TRP A 320 -5.60 9.47 -4.88
N LEU A 321 -6.51 10.30 -4.37
CA LEU A 321 -7.47 9.97 -3.33
C LEU A 321 -8.86 10.01 -3.95
N THR A 322 -9.67 8.98 -3.72
CA THR A 322 -11.06 8.89 -4.15
C THR A 322 -11.98 8.82 -2.93
N GLY A 323 -13.02 9.63 -2.89
CA GLY A 323 -13.98 9.59 -1.79
C GLY A 323 -14.88 10.82 -1.69
N PRO A 324 -15.59 11.00 -0.57
CA PRO A 324 -16.54 12.09 -0.37
C PRO A 324 -15.87 13.47 -0.40
N ASP A 325 -16.49 14.41 -1.12
CA ASP A 325 -15.97 15.77 -1.31
C ASP A 325 -15.54 16.45 0.00
N ARG A 326 -16.39 16.39 1.05
CA ARG A 326 -16.13 16.99 2.36
C ARG A 326 -14.84 16.49 3.00
N LEU A 327 -14.52 15.21 2.85
CA LEU A 327 -13.27 14.63 3.38
C LEU A 327 -12.09 15.01 2.49
N LEU A 328 -12.24 14.96 1.16
CA LEU A 328 -11.17 15.33 0.23
C LEU A 328 -10.74 16.79 0.39
N VAL A 329 -11.68 17.73 0.60
CA VAL A 329 -11.36 19.15 0.86
C VAL A 329 -10.50 19.32 2.12
N ALA A 330 -10.73 18.52 3.17
CA ALA A 330 -9.92 18.58 4.39
C ALA A 330 -8.48 18.06 4.17
N ILE A 331 -8.30 17.13 3.23
CA ILE A 331 -7.07 16.37 3.00
C ILE A 331 -6.19 17.00 1.92
N GLU A 332 -6.76 17.43 0.80
CA GLU A 332 -6.04 17.77 -0.43
C GLU A 332 -5.08 18.96 -0.27
N ARG A 333 -3.96 18.91 -0.99
CA ARG A 333 -2.93 19.97 -1.03
C ARG A 333 -2.25 19.97 -2.38
N HIS A 334 -1.63 21.10 -2.74
CA HIS A 334 -0.89 21.31 -3.97
C HIS A 334 0.05 20.14 -4.33
N PRO A 335 -0.29 19.31 -5.32
CA PRO A 335 0.59 18.26 -5.83
C PRO A 335 1.64 18.86 -6.76
N ASN A 336 2.68 18.09 -7.09
CA ASN A 336 3.72 18.54 -8.03
C ASN A 336 3.13 18.73 -9.45
N SER A 337 3.01 19.96 -9.92
CA SER A 337 2.42 20.31 -11.24
C SER A 337 3.16 19.64 -12.41
N LEU A 338 4.50 19.64 -12.39
CA LEU A 338 5.31 19.06 -13.46
C LEU A 338 5.02 17.57 -13.67
N SER A 339 5.01 16.79 -12.60
CA SER A 339 4.69 15.37 -12.65
C SER A 339 3.25 15.13 -13.13
N GLN A 340 2.31 16.00 -12.75
CA GLN A 340 0.92 15.91 -13.22
C GLN A 340 0.83 16.13 -14.74
N VAL A 341 1.48 17.15 -15.29
CA VAL A 341 1.45 17.41 -16.74
C VAL A 341 2.13 16.29 -17.53
N ILE A 342 3.28 15.81 -17.06
CA ILE A 342 3.99 14.68 -17.70
C ILE A 342 3.08 13.44 -17.74
N ILE A 343 2.50 13.07 -16.59
CA ILE A 343 1.64 11.90 -16.50
C ILE A 343 0.34 12.10 -17.29
N LEU A 344 -0.28 13.27 -17.25
CA LEU A 344 -1.47 13.57 -18.06
C LEU A 344 -1.21 13.38 -19.56
N LYS A 345 -0.12 13.93 -20.07
CA LYS A 345 0.22 13.80 -21.50
C LYS A 345 0.50 12.35 -21.88
N LEU A 346 1.19 11.59 -21.02
CA LEU A 346 1.38 10.15 -21.20
C LEU A 346 0.05 9.38 -21.23
N LEU A 347 -0.86 9.68 -20.29
CA LEU A 347 -2.15 9.00 -20.17
C LEU A 347 -3.12 9.36 -21.31
N LYS A 348 -3.04 10.58 -21.85
CA LYS A 348 -3.78 10.98 -23.05
C LYS A 348 -3.30 10.21 -24.28
N GLU A 349 -1.98 10.09 -24.45
CA GLU A 349 -1.39 9.33 -25.55
C GLU A 349 -1.77 7.83 -25.48
N TRP A 350 -1.72 7.24 -24.29
CA TRP A 350 -2.03 5.83 -24.12
C TRP A 350 -3.54 5.54 -24.16
N GLY A 351 -4.36 6.52 -23.78
CA GLY A 351 -5.77 6.29 -23.44
C GLY A 351 -5.93 5.32 -22.27
N LEU A 352 -7.18 5.03 -21.92
CA LEU A 352 -7.49 4.06 -20.86
C LEU A 352 -7.01 2.65 -21.25
N GLU A 353 -7.22 2.23 -22.50
CA GLU A 353 -6.81 0.91 -22.98
C GLU A 353 -5.30 0.70 -22.90
N GLY A 354 -4.50 1.68 -23.32
CA GLY A 354 -3.04 1.60 -23.23
C GLY A 354 -2.56 1.60 -21.77
N PHE A 355 -3.18 2.40 -20.90
CA PHE A 355 -2.89 2.34 -19.47
C PHE A 355 -3.17 0.95 -18.88
N LEU A 356 -4.36 0.38 -19.15
CA LEU A 356 -4.71 -0.96 -18.69
C LEU A 356 -3.75 -2.03 -19.25
N ALA A 357 -3.41 -1.96 -20.53
CA ALA A 357 -2.43 -2.85 -21.15
C ALA A 357 -1.04 -2.74 -20.48
N HIS A 358 -0.59 -1.53 -20.14
CA HIS A 358 0.65 -1.33 -19.40
C HIS A 358 0.61 -1.94 -17.99
N THR A 359 -0.49 -1.73 -17.26
CA THR A 359 -0.65 -2.32 -15.92
C THR A 359 -0.71 -3.85 -15.98
N SER A 360 -1.40 -4.42 -16.96
CA SER A 360 -1.45 -5.88 -17.17
C SER A 360 -0.07 -6.47 -17.41
N ARG A 361 0.72 -5.89 -18.32
CA ARG A 361 2.11 -6.35 -18.55
C ARG A 361 2.98 -6.22 -17.31
N THR A 362 2.78 -5.17 -16.52
CA THR A 362 3.49 -4.99 -15.25
C THR A 362 3.09 -6.09 -14.25
N ALA A 363 1.79 -6.41 -14.14
CA ALA A 363 1.31 -7.51 -13.32
C ALA A 363 1.85 -8.88 -13.79
N ASP A 364 1.88 -9.13 -15.11
CA ASP A 364 2.44 -10.34 -15.71
C ASP A 364 3.93 -10.52 -15.39
N PHE A 365 4.71 -9.43 -15.42
CA PHE A 365 6.10 -9.43 -15.00
C PHE A 365 6.25 -9.84 -13.53
N TYR A 366 5.42 -9.29 -12.64
CA TYR A 366 5.43 -9.69 -11.23
C TYR A 366 4.92 -11.11 -11.01
N ARG A 367 3.97 -11.61 -11.81
CA ARG A 367 3.54 -13.02 -11.80
C ARG A 367 4.72 -13.95 -12.06
N GLN A 368 5.45 -13.71 -13.16
CA GLN A 368 6.63 -14.53 -13.50
C GLN A 368 7.67 -14.52 -12.38
N ARG A 369 7.94 -13.35 -11.80
CA ARG A 369 8.90 -13.23 -10.69
C ARG A 369 8.40 -13.88 -9.40
N ARG A 370 7.09 -13.84 -9.12
CA ARG A 370 6.45 -14.57 -8.01
C ARG A 370 6.62 -16.07 -8.19
N ASP A 371 6.38 -16.59 -9.39
CA ASP A 371 6.52 -18.01 -9.73
C ASP A 371 7.99 -18.47 -9.61
N THR A 372 8.94 -17.69 -10.12
CA THR A 372 10.38 -17.94 -10.00
C THR A 372 10.81 -17.99 -8.53
N LEU A 373 10.43 -16.99 -7.72
CA LEU A 373 10.74 -17.02 -6.29
C LEU A 373 10.12 -18.24 -5.61
N ASN A 374 8.86 -18.54 -5.91
CA ASN A 374 8.16 -19.69 -5.32
C ASN A 374 8.90 -21.00 -5.60
N ALA A 375 9.35 -21.22 -6.83
CA ALA A 375 10.13 -22.41 -7.18
C ALA A 375 11.44 -22.52 -6.37
N TYR A 376 12.12 -21.40 -6.11
CA TYR A 376 13.32 -21.40 -5.25
C TYR A 376 12.97 -21.66 -3.77
N LEU A 377 11.86 -21.10 -3.28
CA LEU A 377 11.37 -21.38 -1.93
C LEU A 377 11.04 -22.87 -1.77
N GLU A 378 10.33 -23.48 -2.72
CA GLU A 378 10.02 -24.91 -2.71
C GLU A 378 11.30 -25.77 -2.71
N ARG A 379 12.27 -25.43 -3.57
CA ARG A 379 13.53 -26.18 -3.69
C ARG A 379 14.40 -26.11 -2.43
N HIS A 380 14.42 -24.98 -1.74
CA HIS A 380 15.42 -24.72 -0.70
C HIS A 380 14.86 -24.57 0.71
N LEU A 381 13.59 -24.19 0.86
CA LEU A 381 12.95 -23.83 2.13
C LEU A 381 11.69 -24.63 2.47
N ALA A 382 11.23 -25.59 1.65
CA ALA A 382 10.00 -26.35 1.92
C ALA A 382 9.93 -26.98 3.33
N GLU A 383 11.06 -27.49 3.83
CA GLU A 383 11.14 -28.08 5.19
C GLU A 383 11.46 -27.05 6.27
N LEU A 384 11.82 -25.81 5.90
CA LEU A 384 12.35 -24.79 6.79
C LEU A 384 11.40 -23.59 6.99
N ALA A 385 10.33 -23.52 6.21
CA ALA A 385 9.38 -22.42 6.26
C ALA A 385 7.97 -22.83 5.79
N GLU A 386 7.00 -21.99 6.12
CA GLU A 386 5.61 -22.07 5.63
C GLU A 386 5.28 -20.75 4.94
N TRP A 387 4.68 -20.82 3.75
CA TRP A 387 4.23 -19.65 3.01
C TRP A 387 3.07 -20.00 2.08
N LYS A 388 2.41 -18.96 1.58
CA LYS A 388 1.45 -19.03 0.49
C LYS A 388 1.92 -18.08 -0.62
N PRO A 389 1.92 -18.51 -1.89
CA PRO A 389 2.23 -17.60 -2.98
C PRO A 389 1.20 -16.45 -3.02
N PRO A 390 1.63 -15.18 -3.06
CA PRO A 390 0.73 -14.06 -3.17
C PRO A 390 0.07 -14.05 -4.56
N ASP A 391 -1.12 -13.49 -4.66
CA ASP A 391 -1.87 -13.26 -5.90
C ASP A 391 -1.78 -11.80 -6.39
N ALA A 392 -1.20 -10.93 -5.57
CA ALA A 392 -0.95 -9.54 -5.89
C ALA A 392 0.29 -9.01 -5.16
N SER A 393 0.70 -7.78 -5.48
CA SER A 393 1.85 -7.06 -4.89
C SER A 393 3.22 -7.59 -5.34
N MET A 394 4.23 -7.47 -4.46
CA MET A 394 5.62 -7.80 -4.72
C MET A 394 6.26 -8.50 -3.50
N PHE A 395 5.44 -9.06 -2.60
CA PHE A 395 5.87 -9.55 -1.30
C PHE A 395 5.42 -10.97 -0.98
N PHE A 396 6.33 -11.80 -0.49
CA PHE A 396 6.00 -13.03 0.23
C PHE A 396 6.05 -12.78 1.73
N TRP A 397 5.09 -13.36 2.44
CA TRP A 397 5.03 -13.38 3.90
C TRP A 397 5.29 -14.78 4.42
N ILE A 398 6.54 -15.03 4.82
CA ILE A 398 7.05 -16.37 5.09
C ILE A 398 7.17 -16.56 6.58
N LYS A 399 6.63 -17.66 7.12
CA LYS A 399 6.83 -18.08 8.50
C LYS A 399 8.01 -19.04 8.57
N LEU A 400 9.11 -18.60 9.18
CA LEU A 400 10.31 -19.42 9.33
C LEU A 400 10.12 -20.44 10.46
N ARG A 401 10.64 -21.66 10.27
CA ARG A 401 10.75 -22.67 11.33
C ARG A 401 12.06 -22.45 12.09
N LEU A 402 12.00 -21.58 13.10
CA LEU A 402 13.14 -21.32 13.97
C LEU A 402 13.24 -22.44 15.05
N PRO A 403 14.46 -22.82 15.46
CA PRO A 403 14.71 -23.95 16.37
C PRO A 403 14.16 -23.73 17.78
N TYR A 404 14.00 -22.47 18.19
CA TYR A 404 13.41 -22.11 19.48
C TYR A 404 11.87 -22.07 19.34
N GLN A 405 11.19 -23.21 19.35
CA GLN A 405 9.72 -23.28 19.20
C GLN A 405 8.91 -22.66 20.36
N ASN A 406 9.54 -21.88 21.24
CA ASN A 406 8.89 -21.20 22.36
C ASN A 406 8.51 -19.76 21.99
N ARG A 407 7.69 -19.10 22.81
CA ARG A 407 7.21 -17.69 22.66
C ARG A 407 8.32 -16.63 22.51
N GLU A 408 9.59 -17.01 22.52
CA GLU A 408 10.73 -16.11 22.37
C GLU A 408 11.30 -16.04 20.95
N ALA A 409 10.93 -16.93 20.03
CA ALA A 409 11.44 -16.88 18.67
C ALA A 409 11.03 -15.61 17.94
N ASP A 410 12.05 -14.90 17.44
CA ASP A 410 11.93 -13.56 16.89
C ASP A 410 12.76 -13.46 15.61
N SER A 411 12.09 -13.18 14.50
CA SER A 411 12.76 -12.97 13.22
C SER A 411 13.72 -11.77 13.27
N THR A 412 13.49 -10.79 14.14
CA THR A 412 14.36 -9.62 14.32
C THR A 412 15.74 -10.04 14.82
N ALA A 413 15.78 -10.85 15.88
CA ALA A 413 17.03 -11.40 16.41
C ALA A 413 17.70 -12.33 15.39
N PHE A 414 16.95 -13.23 14.77
CA PHE A 414 17.47 -14.14 13.74
C PHE A 414 18.13 -13.39 12.57
N ILE A 415 17.48 -12.35 12.03
CA ILE A 415 18.01 -11.58 10.90
C ILE A 415 19.27 -10.83 11.31
N ARG A 416 19.22 -10.12 12.45
CA ARG A 416 20.34 -9.32 12.96
C ARG A 416 21.58 -10.16 13.23
N ASP A 417 21.39 -11.28 13.92
CA ASP A 417 22.51 -12.04 14.50
C ASP A 417 23.02 -13.13 13.56
N LYS A 418 22.20 -13.58 12.60
CA LYS A 418 22.51 -14.72 11.73
C LYS A 418 22.43 -14.38 10.25
N ALA A 419 21.26 -14.03 9.72
CA ALA A 419 21.05 -13.90 8.27
C ALA A 419 21.94 -12.84 7.61
N ILE A 420 22.13 -11.68 8.27
CA ILE A 420 22.99 -10.60 7.74
C ILE A 420 24.44 -11.05 7.58
N SER A 421 24.96 -11.89 8.49
CA SER A 421 26.35 -12.39 8.41
C SER A 421 26.60 -13.25 7.17
N LYS A 422 25.55 -13.92 6.67
CA LYS A 422 25.54 -14.70 5.44
C LYS A 422 25.11 -13.88 4.22
N GLY A 423 24.94 -12.56 4.37
CA GLY A 423 24.65 -11.64 3.28
C GLY A 423 23.21 -11.69 2.78
N VAL A 424 22.25 -12.01 3.66
CA VAL A 424 20.81 -11.96 3.36
C VAL A 424 20.13 -10.93 4.26
N LEU A 425 19.35 -10.04 3.66
CA LEU A 425 18.52 -9.06 4.36
C LEU A 425 17.06 -9.22 3.94
N VAL A 426 16.20 -9.50 4.90
CA VAL A 426 14.74 -9.55 4.75
C VAL A 426 14.12 -8.69 5.84
N LEU A 427 12.86 -8.30 5.68
CA LEU A 427 12.19 -7.48 6.70
C LEU A 427 11.72 -8.39 7.86
N PRO A 428 12.14 -8.13 9.11
CA PRO A 428 11.63 -8.87 10.26
C PRO A 428 10.14 -8.62 10.47
N GLY A 429 9.37 -9.68 10.69
CA GLY A 429 7.92 -9.57 10.78
C GLY A 429 7.42 -8.80 12.00
N ALA A 430 8.20 -8.75 13.10
CA ALA A 430 7.84 -7.99 14.29
C ALA A 430 7.69 -6.48 13.99
N THR A 431 8.36 -5.98 12.96
CA THR A 431 8.25 -4.58 12.51
C THR A 431 6.89 -4.22 11.92
N ALA A 432 5.98 -5.17 11.76
CA ALA A 432 4.65 -4.98 11.18
C ALA A 432 3.50 -5.10 12.20
N PHE A 433 3.83 -5.22 13.49
CA PHE A 433 2.85 -5.31 14.58
C PHE A 433 3.04 -4.15 15.55
N PRO A 434 2.04 -3.25 15.71
CA PRO A 434 2.14 -2.10 16.62
C PRO A 434 2.34 -2.49 18.09
N ASP A 435 1.88 -3.66 18.50
CA ASP A 435 2.03 -4.17 19.88
C ASP A 435 3.41 -4.80 20.16
N GLY A 436 4.31 -4.77 19.18
CA GLY A 436 5.66 -5.30 19.32
C GLY A 436 5.73 -6.81 19.52
N ARG A 437 4.66 -7.56 19.20
CA ARG A 437 4.66 -9.02 19.37
C ARG A 437 5.78 -9.66 18.54
N LYS A 438 6.47 -10.62 19.15
CA LYS A 438 7.48 -11.43 18.46
C LYS A 438 6.81 -12.36 17.44
N THR A 439 7.49 -12.58 16.33
CA THR A 439 7.03 -13.48 15.28
C THR A 439 8.21 -14.08 14.53
N THR A 440 8.06 -15.31 14.05
CA THR A 440 9.04 -15.95 13.15
C THR A 440 8.81 -15.58 11.69
N ARG A 441 7.83 -14.72 11.40
CA ARG A 441 7.54 -14.28 10.04
C ARG A 441 8.54 -13.25 9.53
N VAL A 442 8.75 -13.26 8.22
CA VAL A 442 9.59 -12.31 7.48
C VAL A 442 8.91 -11.93 6.16
N ARG A 443 9.16 -10.71 5.69
CA ARG A 443 8.73 -10.27 4.35
C ARG A 443 9.89 -10.32 3.37
N LEU A 444 9.72 -11.06 2.29
CA LEU A 444 10.64 -11.09 1.15
C LEU A 444 10.05 -10.27 0.01
N SER A 445 10.88 -9.43 -0.61
CA SER A 445 10.52 -8.68 -1.82
C SER A 445 11.16 -9.34 -3.03
N PHE A 446 10.39 -9.57 -4.10
CA PHE A 446 10.89 -10.16 -5.34
C PHE A 446 10.98 -9.15 -6.48
N SER A 447 11.12 -7.86 -6.18
CA SER A 447 11.04 -6.79 -7.19
C SER A 447 12.36 -6.44 -7.90
N LEU A 448 13.52 -6.51 -7.22
CA LEU A 448 14.76 -5.90 -7.72
C LEU A 448 15.86 -6.89 -8.11
N LEU A 449 16.04 -7.98 -7.35
CA LEU A 449 17.15 -8.91 -7.56
C LEU A 449 17.08 -9.59 -8.93
N SER A 450 18.21 -9.93 -9.54
CA SER A 450 18.20 -10.86 -10.67
C SER A 450 17.72 -12.26 -10.23
N ASP A 451 17.38 -13.13 -11.18
CA ASP A 451 16.97 -14.50 -10.86
C ASP A 451 18.10 -15.25 -10.13
N GLN A 452 19.37 -15.06 -10.55
CA GLN A 452 20.51 -15.68 -9.89
C GLN A 452 20.74 -15.15 -8.48
N GLU A 453 20.62 -13.83 -8.28
CA GLU A 453 20.75 -13.22 -6.95
C GLU A 453 19.61 -13.67 -6.01
N MET A 454 18.41 -13.85 -6.56
CA MET A 454 17.25 -14.31 -5.82
C MET A 454 17.43 -15.76 -5.35
N GLU A 455 17.84 -16.68 -6.23
CA GLU A 455 18.11 -18.08 -5.84
C GLU A 455 19.21 -18.14 -4.77
N GLU A 456 20.29 -17.38 -4.97
CA GLU A 456 21.41 -17.32 -4.03
C GLU A 456 20.99 -16.78 -2.66
N ALA A 457 20.14 -15.75 -2.61
CA ALA A 457 19.59 -15.23 -1.36
C ALA A 457 18.76 -16.29 -0.62
N ILE A 458 17.96 -17.09 -1.33
CA ILE A 458 17.17 -18.18 -0.73
C ILE A 458 18.07 -19.33 -0.26
N LYS A 459 19.11 -19.69 -1.02
CA LYS A 459 20.11 -20.70 -0.60
C LYS A 459 20.80 -20.32 0.71
N ARG A 460 21.27 -19.07 0.80
CA ARG A 460 21.90 -18.54 2.02
C ARG A 460 20.93 -18.52 3.20
N LEU A 461 19.68 -18.12 2.98
CA LEU A 461 18.66 -18.16 4.04
C LEU A 461 18.42 -19.59 4.52
N ALA A 462 18.35 -20.56 3.60
CA ALA A 462 18.21 -21.97 3.93
C ALA A 462 19.42 -22.54 4.69
N GLU A 463 20.64 -22.17 4.29
CA GLU A 463 21.88 -22.52 5.00
C GLU A 463 21.84 -22.04 6.45
N VAL A 464 21.53 -20.75 6.68
CA VAL A 464 21.41 -20.18 8.03
C VAL A 464 20.37 -20.95 8.86
N LEU A 465 19.21 -21.24 8.28
CA LEU A 465 18.14 -21.95 8.98
C LEU A 465 18.55 -23.38 9.35
N ARG A 466 19.32 -24.08 8.51
CA ARG A 466 19.84 -25.44 8.80
C ARG A 466 20.93 -25.43 9.86
N GLU A 467 21.84 -24.46 9.82
CA GLU A 467 22.89 -24.29 10.85
C GLU A 467 22.29 -24.06 12.24
N GLU A 468 21.11 -23.42 12.30
CA GLU A 468 20.42 -23.17 13.56
C GLU A 468 19.49 -24.33 13.99
N GLN A 469 19.18 -25.31 13.12
CA GLN A 469 18.41 -26.48 13.56
C GLN A 469 19.21 -27.26 14.62
N PRO A 470 18.58 -27.79 15.67
CA PRO A 470 19.27 -28.65 16.61
C PRO A 470 19.88 -29.81 15.83
N HIS A 471 21.20 -30.00 15.91
CA HIS A 471 21.79 -31.24 15.43
C HIS A 471 21.05 -32.38 16.12
N SER A 472 20.35 -33.21 15.34
CA SER A 472 19.80 -34.46 15.86
C SER A 472 20.97 -35.17 16.54
N VAL A 473 20.92 -35.29 17.85
CA VAL A 473 21.82 -36.19 18.57
C VAL A 473 21.50 -37.56 18.01
N LEU A 474 22.34 -38.04 17.08
CA LEU A 474 22.32 -39.44 16.71
C LEU A 474 22.51 -40.20 18.03
N PRO A 475 21.65 -41.17 18.36
CA PRO A 475 21.88 -41.98 19.55
C PRO A 475 23.28 -42.56 19.42
N SER A 476 24.14 -42.23 20.39
CA SER A 476 25.47 -42.83 20.47
C SER A 476 25.29 -44.35 20.45
N PRO A 477 26.10 -45.11 19.69
CA PRO A 477 26.00 -46.55 19.73
C PRO A 477 26.22 -46.98 21.17
N THR A 478 25.25 -47.69 21.73
CA THR A 478 25.32 -48.24 23.08
C THR A 478 26.53 -49.17 23.15
N ILE A 479 27.67 -48.66 23.60
CA ILE A 479 28.79 -49.49 24.02
C ILE A 479 28.37 -50.07 25.36
N SER A 480 27.98 -51.34 25.33
CA SER A 480 27.73 -52.14 26.53
C SER A 480 29.01 -52.14 27.38
N ARG A 481 29.02 -51.39 28.48
CA ARG A 481 30.11 -51.44 29.46
C ARG A 481 30.01 -52.77 30.18
N MET A 482 30.88 -53.72 29.82
CA MET A 482 31.29 -54.78 30.76
C MET A 482 31.97 -54.11 31.94
N SER A 483 31.43 -54.36 33.12
CA SER A 483 31.99 -53.98 34.42
C SER A 483 33.36 -54.62 34.63
N VAL A 484 34.38 -53.79 34.82
CA VAL A 484 35.69 -54.18 35.34
C VAL A 484 35.88 -53.46 36.67
N GLU A 485 36.24 -54.22 37.70
CA GLU A 485 36.51 -53.75 39.07
C GLU A 485 37.70 -52.76 39.14
N PRO A 486 37.74 -51.89 40.17
CA PRO A 486 38.76 -50.85 40.26
C PRO A 486 40.06 -51.37 40.87
N GLU A 487 41.16 -51.29 40.12
CA GLU A 487 42.51 -51.42 40.63
C GLU A 487 43.05 -50.02 41.01
N GLN A 488 43.58 -49.92 42.24
CA GLN A 488 44.08 -48.68 42.83
C GLN A 488 45.37 -48.20 42.15
N LEU A 489 45.47 -46.90 41.86
CA LEU A 489 46.72 -46.24 41.49
C LEU A 489 46.99 -45.01 42.38
N PRO A 490 48.28 -44.73 42.70
CA PRO A 490 48.68 -43.87 43.81
C PRO A 490 48.67 -42.37 43.48
N THR A 491 48.59 -41.58 44.55
CA THR A 491 48.62 -40.10 44.61
C THR A 491 49.87 -39.46 44.00
N PRO A 492 49.76 -38.33 43.28
CA PRO A 492 50.90 -37.53 42.84
C PRO A 492 51.34 -36.52 43.91
N PRO A 493 52.64 -36.16 43.97
CA PRO A 493 53.15 -35.14 44.88
C PRO A 493 53.00 -33.72 44.33
N SER A 494 53.14 -32.79 45.27
CA SER A 494 52.87 -31.37 45.28
C SER A 494 53.89 -30.48 44.57
N GLU A 495 53.41 -29.26 44.30
CA GLU A 495 54.10 -27.96 44.48
C GLU A 495 54.86 -27.29 43.29
N ILE A 496 54.60 -25.95 43.21
CA ILE A 496 55.51 -24.84 42.83
C ILE A 496 55.73 -24.63 41.30
N ASP A 497 55.76 -23.45 40.68
CA ASP A 497 55.80 -22.03 41.12
C ASP A 497 55.26 -21.08 40.02
N GLN A 498 54.99 -19.84 40.43
CA GLN A 498 54.73 -18.67 39.57
C GLN A 498 56.05 -18.01 39.10
N HIS A 499 55.93 -16.99 38.22
CA HIS A 499 56.96 -16.14 37.57
C HIS A 499 57.38 -16.61 36.16
N ALA A 500 57.56 -15.78 35.13
CA ALA A 500 57.49 -14.34 34.94
C ALA A 500 57.29 -14.06 33.42
N LEU A 501 56.56 -13.00 33.09
CA LEU A 501 56.52 -12.43 31.73
C LEU A 501 57.55 -11.29 31.63
N GLY A 502 58.49 -11.42 30.71
CA GLY A 502 59.36 -10.34 30.21
C GLY A 502 59.00 -9.97 28.76
N PRO A 503 59.23 -8.73 28.31
CA PRO A 503 58.61 -8.18 27.11
C PRO A 503 59.52 -8.19 25.87
N GLY A 504 58.89 -8.22 24.70
CA GLY A 504 59.49 -7.87 23.40
C GLY A 504 58.56 -8.30 22.28
N SER A 505 58.48 -7.66 21.12
CA SER A 505 58.88 -6.35 20.60
C SER A 505 58.41 -6.39 19.14
N ASN A 506 57.82 -5.29 18.65
CA ASN A 506 57.69 -4.89 17.23
C ASN A 506 56.98 -5.87 16.25
N SER A 507 56.17 -5.50 15.27
CA SER A 507 56.08 -4.30 14.43
C SER A 507 54.81 -4.40 13.57
N SER A 508 54.24 -3.23 13.19
CA SER A 508 53.53 -2.90 11.92
C SER A 508 52.64 -3.98 11.26
N ALA A 509 51.36 -3.75 10.96
CA ALA A 509 50.86 -2.62 10.18
C ALA A 509 49.36 -2.41 10.41
N GLY A 510 48.99 -1.19 10.76
CA GLY A 510 47.61 -0.72 10.71
C GLY A 510 47.26 -0.19 9.32
N LYS A 511 46.07 -0.55 8.84
CA LYS A 511 45.02 0.38 8.37
C LYS A 511 43.91 -0.41 7.66
N LYS A 512 42.93 -0.92 8.42
CA LYS A 512 41.54 -1.10 7.94
C LYS A 512 40.59 -1.02 9.12
N ARG A 513 39.92 0.12 9.31
CA ARG A 513 38.56 0.23 9.89
C ARG A 513 38.14 1.69 9.97
N LYS A 514 37.01 2.01 9.34
CA LYS A 514 35.79 2.58 9.98
C LYS A 514 34.83 2.95 8.85
N GLY A 515 33.70 2.25 8.79
CA GLY A 515 32.67 2.51 7.79
C GLY A 515 31.41 1.64 7.88
N ARG A 516 31.41 0.53 8.63
CA ARG A 516 30.27 -0.40 8.68
C ARG A 516 29.35 -0.33 9.91
N LYS A 517 29.55 0.61 10.84
CA LYS A 517 28.75 0.67 12.07
C LYS A 517 27.53 1.61 12.02
N VAL A 518 27.46 2.56 11.08
CA VAL A 518 26.41 3.59 11.09
C VAL A 518 25.11 3.16 10.37
N TRP A 519 25.17 2.16 9.49
CA TRP A 519 24.01 1.69 8.72
C TRP A 519 23.11 0.71 9.48
N LEU A 520 23.66 -0.08 10.43
CA LEU A 520 22.87 -1.02 11.22
C LEU A 520 21.92 -0.32 12.20
N ASP A 521 22.29 0.86 12.69
CA ASP A 521 21.46 1.61 13.63
C ASP A 521 20.19 2.16 12.94
N TYR A 522 20.26 2.57 11.67
CA TYR A 522 19.10 3.19 10.98
C TYR A 522 17.97 2.21 10.62
N VAL A 523 18.27 0.94 10.37
CA VAL A 523 17.27 -0.07 9.97
C VAL A 523 16.58 -0.71 11.19
N MET A 524 17.23 -0.66 12.37
CA MET A 524 16.78 -1.34 13.59
C MET A 524 16.33 -0.39 14.72
N TYR A 525 16.40 0.93 14.50
CA TYR A 525 16.06 1.94 15.53
C TYR A 525 14.60 1.97 16.04
N PRO A 526 13.55 1.43 15.36
CA PRO A 526 12.21 1.48 15.96
C PRO A 526 12.06 0.58 17.20
N VAL A 527 12.99 -0.36 17.45
CA VAL A 527 12.79 -1.39 18.49
C VAL A 527 13.30 -0.98 19.88
N TYR A 528 14.05 0.12 20.02
CA TYR A 528 14.73 0.46 21.28
C TYR A 528 14.37 1.79 21.94
N ALA A 529 13.30 2.46 21.49
CA ALA A 529 12.97 3.79 22.00
C ALA A 529 11.78 3.88 22.97
N HIS A 530 11.23 2.80 23.56
CA HIS A 530 10.17 2.92 24.59
C HIS A 530 10.48 2.11 25.86
N ARG A 531 11.46 2.61 26.63
CA ARG A 531 11.49 2.51 28.09
C ARG A 531 12.21 3.74 28.66
N ARG A 532 11.48 4.83 28.83
CA ARG A 532 11.64 5.77 29.95
C ARG A 532 10.28 6.32 30.31
#